data_AF-A0A7C7T2C1-F1
#
_entry.id   AF-A0A7C7T2C1-F1
#
_cell.length_a   1.000
_cell.length_b   1.000
_cell.length_c   1.000
_cell.angle_alpha   90.00
_cell.angle_beta   90.00
_cell.angle_gamma   90.00
#
_symmetry.space_group_name_H-M   'P 1'
#
loop_
_entity.id
_entity.type
_entity.pdbx_description
1 polymer ?
#
loop_
_entity_poly.entity_id
_entity_poly.type
_entity_poly.pdbx_seq_one_letter_code
_entity_poly.pdbx_strand_id
1 'polypeptide(L)'
;MQKETNYTFDNVRVVMVNTTEPGNIGAAARAMKNMNLSKLYLVNPKTHPSAVATARASGADDILSRAIVCDTLEQALAGTQLVIGASARQRNVKWR
;
A
#
# COMPACT_ATOMS: atom_id res chain seq x y z
N MET A 1 21.65 -29.54 0.48
CA MET A 1 20.45 -29.09 1.21
C MET A 1 20.04 -27.73 0.64
N GLN A 2 19.13 -27.71 -0.34
CA GLN A 2 18.58 -26.46 -0.87
C GLN A 2 17.69 -25.84 0.21
N LYS A 3 18.00 -24.63 0.68
CA LYS A 3 17.07 -23.85 1.48
C LYS A 3 16.00 -23.33 0.52
N GLU A 4 14.82 -23.95 0.51
CA GLU A 4 13.63 -23.29 -0.02
C GLU A 4 13.44 -21.99 0.75
N THR A 5 13.77 -20.88 0.09
CA THR A 5 13.67 -19.58 0.74
C THR A 5 12.32 -19.00 0.39
N ASN A 6 11.32 -19.35 1.20
CA ASN A 6 9.95 -18.87 1.04
C ASN A 6 9.86 -17.44 1.59
N TYR A 7 10.39 -16.47 0.85
CA TYR A 7 10.20 -15.05 1.17
C TYR A 7 8.79 -14.64 0.75
N THR A 8 7.79 -15.00 1.56
CA THR A 8 6.43 -14.51 1.32
C THR A 8 6.26 -13.14 1.96
N PHE A 9 5.87 -12.15 1.17
CA PHE A 9 5.55 -10.81 1.66
C PHE A 9 4.10 -10.70 2.16
N ASP A 10 3.51 -11.82 2.55
CA ASP A 10 2.11 -11.91 2.98
C ASP A 10 1.84 -11.02 4.19
N ASN A 11 2.84 -10.70 5.00
CA ASN A 11 2.69 -9.85 6.19
C ASN A 11 3.05 -8.37 5.95
N VAL A 12 3.45 -8.00 4.73
CA VAL A 12 3.78 -6.61 4.39
C VAL A 12 2.55 -5.88 3.89
N ARG A 13 2.23 -4.76 4.53
CA ARG A 13 1.15 -3.86 4.10
C ARG A 13 1.75 -2.61 3.47
N VAL A 14 1.29 -2.26 2.28
CA VAL A 14 1.56 -0.94 1.69
C VAL A 14 0.40 -0.03 2.05
N VAL A 15 0.69 1.03 2.81
CA VAL A 15 -0.32 1.98 3.29
C VAL A 15 -0.13 3.32 2.55
N MET A 16 -1.14 3.72 1.77
CA MET A 16 -1.15 5.03 1.11
C MET A 16 -2.12 5.96 1.82
N VAL A 17 -1.62 7.11 2.30
CA VAL A 17 -2.39 8.05 3.11
C VAL A 17 -2.80 9.26 2.28
N ASN A 18 -4.09 9.62 2.31
CA ASN A 18 -4.67 10.80 1.66
C ASN A 18 -4.29 10.92 0.17
N THR A 19 -4.35 9.80 -0.57
CA THR A 19 -3.98 9.82 -2.00
C THR A 19 -4.98 10.64 -2.79
N THR A 20 -4.49 11.69 -3.46
CA THR A 20 -5.31 12.66 -4.20
C THR A 20 -5.64 12.17 -5.60
N GLU A 21 -4.63 11.68 -6.33
CA GLU A 21 -4.76 11.23 -7.71
C GLU A 21 -5.00 9.71 -7.77
N PRO A 22 -6.17 9.23 -8.22
CA PRO A 22 -6.47 7.80 -8.24
C PRO A 22 -5.52 6.99 -9.14
N GLY A 23 -4.94 7.63 -10.17
CA GLY A 23 -3.93 7.00 -11.02
C GLY A 23 -2.68 6.56 -10.25
N ASN A 24 -2.32 7.24 -9.16
CA ASN A 24 -1.19 6.85 -8.30
C ASN A 24 -1.50 5.57 -7.52
N ILE A 25 -2.76 5.32 -7.15
CA ILE A 25 -3.18 4.07 -6.53
C ILE A 25 -2.97 2.91 -7.51
N GLY A 26 -3.38 3.10 -8.77
CA GLY A 26 -3.13 2.12 -9.84
C GLY A 26 -1.64 1.86 -10.08
N ALA A 27 -0.83 2.92 -10.19
CA ALA A 27 0.61 2.80 -10.37
C ALA A 27 1.29 2.08 -9.19
N ALA A 28 0.87 2.37 -7.95
CA ALA A 28 1.35 1.68 -6.76
C ALA A 28 0.96 0.20 -6.77
N ALA A 29 -0.30 -0.14 -7.09
CA ALA A 29 -0.74 -1.53 -7.22
C ALA A 29 0.09 -2.30 -8.26
N ARG A 30 0.40 -1.68 -9.40
CA ARG A 30 1.28 -2.26 -10.42
C ARG A 30 2.68 -2.55 -9.87
N ALA A 31 3.28 -1.58 -9.19
CA ALA A 31 4.59 -1.73 -8.57
C ALA A 31 4.59 -2.85 -7.51
N MET A 32 3.55 -2.91 -6.67
CA MET A 32 3.37 -3.96 -5.67
C MET A 32 3.33 -5.35 -6.32
N LYS A 33 2.53 -5.53 -7.37
CA LYS A 33 2.40 -6.82 -8.06
C LYS A 33 3.72 -7.31 -8.63
N ASN A 34 4.50 -6.41 -9.26
CA ASN A 34 5.83 -6.74 -9.77
C ASN A 34 6.83 -7.15 -8.68
N MET A 35 6.58 -6.74 -7.43
CA MET A 35 7.42 -7.04 -6.25
C MET A 35 6.81 -8.13 -5.35
N ASN A 36 5.80 -8.86 -5.84
CA ASN A 36 5.10 -9.91 -5.09
C ASN A 36 4.45 -9.43 -3.77
N LEU A 37 4.01 -8.17 -3.74
CA LEU A 37 3.23 -7.57 -2.66
C LEU A 37 1.75 -7.54 -3.04
N SER A 38 0.86 -7.80 -2.08
CA SER A 38 -0.57 -7.96 -2.36
C SER A 38 -1.51 -7.18 -1.43
N LYS A 39 -1.05 -6.74 -0.25
CA LYS A 39 -1.89 -6.07 0.76
C LYS A 39 -1.78 -4.55 0.66
N LEU A 40 -2.73 -3.94 -0.04
CA LEU A 40 -2.86 -2.48 -0.17
C LEU A 40 -3.89 -1.95 0.83
N TYR A 41 -3.49 -0.93 1.60
CA TYR A 41 -4.37 -0.18 2.51
C TYR A 41 -4.39 1.28 2.07
N LEU A 42 -5.59 1.85 2.01
CA LEU A 42 -5.83 3.23 1.59
C LEU A 42 -6.45 3.99 2.76
N VAL A 43 -5.73 4.96 3.32
CA VAL A 43 -6.25 5.81 4.39
C VAL A 43 -6.83 7.07 3.77
N ASN A 44 -8.15 7.25 3.89
CA ASN A 44 -8.89 8.40 3.39
C ASN A 44 -8.49 8.83 1.95
N PRO A 45 -8.53 7.92 0.95
CA PRO A 45 -8.23 8.29 -0.42
C PRO A 45 -9.31 9.25 -0.96
N LYS A 46 -8.92 10.23 -1.78
CA LYS A 46 -9.89 11.16 -2.36
C LYS A 46 -10.89 10.47 -3.31
N THR A 47 -10.45 9.41 -3.98
CA THR A 47 -11.30 8.65 -4.92
C THR A 47 -10.83 7.20 -5.00
N HIS A 48 -11.70 6.28 -4.58
CA HIS A 48 -11.54 4.84 -4.76
C HIS A 48 -12.91 4.16 -4.54
N PRO A 49 -13.36 3.22 -5.41
CA PRO A 49 -12.70 2.74 -6.63
C PRO A 49 -12.66 3.79 -7.75
N SER A 50 -11.83 3.57 -8.78
CA SER A 50 -11.70 4.49 -9.91
C SER A 50 -11.25 3.78 -11.19
N ALA A 51 -11.92 4.06 -12.31
CA ALA A 51 -11.50 3.56 -13.63
C ALA A 51 -10.09 4.03 -14.02
N VAL A 52 -9.66 5.21 -13.55
CA VAL A 52 -8.30 5.73 -13.79
C VAL A 52 -7.26 4.88 -13.05
N ALA A 53 -7.57 4.44 -11.82
CA ALA A 53 -6.72 3.53 -11.06
C ALA A 53 -6.61 2.18 -11.76
N THR A 54 -7.74 1.59 -12.17
CA THR A 54 -7.80 0.33 -12.92
C THR A 54 -6.97 0.40 -14.21
N ALA A 55 -7.16 1.45 -15.03
CA ALA A 55 -6.39 1.64 -16.26
C ALA A 55 -4.88 1.76 -16.01
N ARG A 56 -4.47 2.34 -14.87
CA ARG A 56 -3.05 2.46 -14.48
C ARG A 56 -2.46 1.22 -13.81
N ALA A 57 -3.30 0.34 -13.27
CA ALA A 57 -2.86 -0.87 -12.58
C ALA A 57 -2.27 -1.94 -13.51
N SER A 58 -2.60 -1.91 -14.80
CA SER A 58 -1.96 -2.76 -15.82
C SER A 58 -1.94 -4.25 -15.42
N GLY A 59 -3.10 -4.80 -15.05
CA GLY A 59 -3.24 -6.20 -14.63
C GLY A 59 -3.04 -6.44 -13.13
N ALA A 60 -2.84 -5.40 -12.32
CA ALA A 60 -2.85 -5.47 -10.85
C ALA A 60 -4.24 -5.18 -10.25
N ASP A 61 -5.30 -5.49 -11.00
CA ASP A 61 -6.70 -5.23 -10.61
C ASP A 61 -7.11 -6.02 -9.36
N ASP A 62 -6.48 -7.17 -9.13
CA ASP A 62 -6.68 -8.00 -7.93
C ASP A 62 -6.15 -7.35 -6.65
N ILE A 63 -5.14 -6.48 -6.73
CA ILE A 63 -4.67 -5.70 -5.59
C ILE A 63 -5.64 -4.54 -5.31
N LEU A 64 -6.14 -3.89 -6.37
CA LEU A 64 -7.13 -2.83 -6.22
C LEU A 64 -8.45 -3.36 -5.65
N SER A 65 -8.91 -4.52 -6.10
CA SER A 65 -10.19 -5.10 -5.63
C SER A 65 -10.13 -5.60 -4.19
N ARG A 66 -8.95 -6.01 -3.72
CA ARG A 66 -8.68 -6.42 -2.32
C ARG A 66 -8.18 -5.27 -1.44
N ALA A 67 -8.10 -4.05 -1.97
CA ALA A 67 -7.62 -2.91 -1.20
C ALA A 67 -8.56 -2.63 -0.02
N ILE A 68 -7.99 -2.40 1.16
CA ILE A 68 -8.75 -2.07 2.36
C ILE A 68 -8.75 -0.57 2.53
N VAL A 69 -9.93 0.04 2.55
CA VAL A 69 -10.09 1.48 2.81
C VAL A 69 -10.30 1.70 4.31
N CYS A 70 -9.53 2.61 4.88
CA CYS A 70 -9.60 2.99 6.30
C CYS A 70 -9.85 4.49 6.42
N ASP A 71 -10.53 4.91 7.49
CA ASP A 71 -10.76 6.33 7.79
C ASP A 71 -9.53 6.99 8.41
N THR A 72 -8.76 6.21 9.17
CA THR A 72 -7.63 6.69 9.97
C THR A 72 -6.37 5.88 9.75
N LEU A 73 -5.22 6.46 10.08
CA LEU A 73 -3.94 5.75 9.98
C LEU A 73 -3.86 4.64 11.04
N GLU A 74 -4.40 4.89 12.22
CA GLU A 74 -4.46 3.95 13.34
C GLU A 74 -5.16 2.64 12.94
N GLN A 75 -6.28 2.74 12.21
CA GLN A 75 -6.99 1.56 11.67
C GLN A 75 -6.11 0.77 10.70
N ALA A 76 -5.41 1.44 9.78
CA ALA A 76 -4.55 0.76 8.81
C ALA A 76 -3.33 0.08 9.46
N LEU A 77 -2.83 0.66 10.56
CA LEU A 77 -1.68 0.16 11.31
C LEU A 77 -2.06 -0.86 12.40
N ALA A 78 -3.34 -1.11 12.65
CA ALA A 78 -3.79 -2.02 13.69
C ALA A 78 -3.16 -3.42 13.53
N GLY A 79 -2.55 -3.91 14.61
CA GLY A 79 -1.87 -5.21 14.64
C GLY A 79 -0.51 -5.27 13.92
N THR A 80 0.05 -4.13 13.48
CA THR A 80 1.42 -4.09 12.94
C THR A 80 2.44 -3.93 14.08
N GLN A 81 3.56 -4.66 13.99
CA GLN A 81 4.65 -4.61 14.98
C GLN A 81 5.76 -3.62 14.58
N LEU A 82 5.94 -3.42 13.27
CA LEU A 82 6.93 -2.52 12.70
C LEU A 82 6.26 -1.60 11.69
N VAL A 83 6.47 -0.29 11.86
CA VAL A 83 5.96 0.74 10.97
C VAL A 83 7.14 1.52 10.41
N ILE A 84 7.21 1.61 9.08
CA ILE A 84 8.23 2.36 8.36
C ILE A 84 7.54 3.47 7.56
N GLY A 85 7.86 4.72 7.88
CA GLY A 85 7.36 5.88 7.15
C GLY A 85 8.32 6.31 6.04
N ALA A 86 7.84 6.37 4.81
CA ALA A 86 8.61 6.93 3.69
C ALA A 86 8.52 8.47 3.71
N SER A 87 9.67 9.15 3.66
CA SER A 87 9.75 10.61 3.54
C SER A 87 10.90 10.99 2.62
N ALA A 88 10.69 12.03 1.79
CA ALA A 88 11.72 12.53 0.88
C ALA A 88 12.94 13.12 1.61
N ARG A 89 12.77 13.56 2.85
CA ARG A 89 13.81 14.11 3.72
C ARG A 89 13.60 13.63 5.15
N GLN A 90 14.67 13.52 5.93
CA GLN A 90 14.53 13.29 7.36
C GLN A 90 13.72 14.44 7.96
N ARG A 91 12.59 14.09 8.55
CA ARG A 91 11.81 15.02 9.35
C ARG A 91 12.28 14.83 10.77
N ASN A 92 12.84 15.88 11.36
CA ASN A 92 13.21 15.87 12.76
C ASN A 92 11.93 16.01 13.59
N VAL A 93 11.20 14.90 13.74
CA VAL A 93 10.03 14.84 14.60
C VAL A 93 10.57 14.66 16.01
N LYS A 94 10.54 15.73 16.82
CA LYS A 94 10.84 15.60 18.24
C LYS A 94 9.79 14.68 18.83
N TRP A 95 10.21 13.48 19.22
CA TRP A 95 9.40 12.60 20.04
C TRP A 95 9.13 13.36 21.34
N ARG A 96 7.85 13.62 21.62
CA ARG A 96 7.39 14.15 22.91
C ARG A 96 7.19 12.99 23.87
#